data_AF-A0A930GV83-F1
#
_entry.id   AF-A0A930GV83-F1
#
_cell.length_a   1.000
_cell.length_b   1.000
_cell.length_c   1.000
_cell.angle_alpha   90.00
_cell.angle_beta   90.00
_cell.angle_gamma   90.00
#
_symmetry.space_group_name_H-M   'P 1'
#
loop_
_entity.id
_entity.type
_entity.pdbx_description
1 polymer ?
#
loop_
_entity_poly.entity_id
_entity_poly.type
_entity_poly.pdbx_seq_one_letter_code
_entity_poly.pdbx_strand_id
1 'polypeptide(L)'
;MEKTQKQKLTDFLINNGVIIVMFILVIYTGLTTKNFLTADNGMNLLANMSYRLVIALGIAGCVITAGCDLSAGRMIGFGACLAGTLLQKADYSGRFFQSEPWASMGNGILLKISPMNPFVVLLLVMLICALFGTITGWFIAYLSVPPFIATLAMMEIIYGLGLL
;
A
#
# COMPACT_ATOMS: atom_id res chain seq x y z
N MET A 1 45.63 -12.79 4.54
CA MET A 1 46.04 -11.37 4.58
C MET A 1 45.18 -10.66 5.61
N GLU A 2 45.77 -10.25 6.74
CA GLU A 2 45.05 -9.45 7.76
C GLU A 2 44.72 -8.07 7.18
N LYS A 3 43.44 -7.71 7.11
CA LYS A 3 43.01 -6.37 6.66
C LYS A 3 43.48 -5.31 7.66
N THR A 4 44.18 -4.28 7.17
CA THR A 4 44.62 -3.10 7.94
C THR A 4 43.43 -2.41 8.62
N GLN A 5 43.62 -1.84 9.81
CA GLN A 5 42.57 -1.14 10.59
C GLN A 5 41.80 -0.10 9.76
N LYS A 6 42.48 0.61 8.86
CA LYS A 6 41.86 1.54 7.90
C LYS A 6 40.91 0.85 6.92
N GLN A 7 41.25 -0.34 6.41
CA GLN A 7 40.38 -1.12 5.51
C GLN A 7 39.15 -1.65 6.25
N LYS A 8 39.31 -2.09 7.51
CA LYS A 8 38.16 -2.51 8.36
C LYS A 8 37.19 -1.34 8.61
N LEU A 9 37.72 -0.13 8.83
CA LEU A 9 36.91 1.07 9.03
C LEU A 9 36.18 1.50 7.75
N THR A 10 36.85 1.48 6.59
CA THR A 10 36.24 1.79 5.30
C THR A 10 35.16 0.77 4.91
N ASP A 11 35.42 -0.53 5.11
CA ASP A 11 34.44 -1.59 4.86
C ASP A 11 33.20 -1.43 5.76
N PHE A 12 33.39 -1.04 7.02
CA PHE A 12 32.29 -0.78 7.96
C PHE A 12 31.44 0.44 7.57
N LEU A 13 32.07 1.54 7.16
CA LEU A 13 31.39 2.76 6.70
C LEU A 13 30.57 2.49 5.42
N ILE A 14 31.09 1.70 4.49
CA ILE A 14 30.40 1.36 3.25
C ILE A 14 29.23 0.40 3.52
N ASN A 15 29.44 -0.64 4.34
CA ASN A 15 28.37 -1.61 4.63
C ASN A 15 27.22 -1.02 5.46
N ASN A 16 27.47 -0.01 6.30
CA ASN A 16 26.44 0.64 7.13
C ASN A 16 26.09 2.05 6.66
N GLY A 17 26.51 2.44 5.45
CA GLY A 17 26.45 3.82 4.98
C GLY A 17 25.06 4.44 5.08
N VAL A 18 24.01 3.70 4.70
CA VAL A 18 22.61 4.18 4.80
C VAL A 18 22.20 4.46 6.24
N ILE A 19 22.55 3.58 7.18
CA ILE A 19 22.23 3.73 8.61
C ILE A 19 22.97 4.93 9.20
N ILE A 20 24.26 5.07 8.87
CA ILE A 20 25.11 6.17 9.33
C ILE A 20 24.59 7.50 8.81
N VAL A 21 24.27 7.58 7.52
CA VAL A 21 23.70 8.79 6.89
C VAL A 21 22.35 9.14 7.53
N MET A 22 21.49 8.16 7.79
CA MET A 22 20.21 8.40 8.48
C MET A 22 20.40 8.99 9.88
N PHE A 23 21.35 8.45 10.65
CA PHE A 23 21.65 8.97 11.99
C PHE A 23 22.16 10.41 11.96
N ILE A 24 23.09 10.72 11.04
CA ILE A 24 23.60 12.08 10.85
C ILE A 24 22.46 13.04 10.48
N LEU A 25 21.58 12.61 9.59
CA LEU A 25 20.45 13.42 9.13
C LEU A 25 19.49 13.74 10.27
N VAL A 26 19.14 12.75 11.11
CA VAL A 26 18.30 12.92 12.31
C VAL A 26 18.92 13.91 13.30
N ILE A 27 20.23 13.81 13.56
CA ILE A 27 20.94 14.74 14.46
C ILE A 27 20.95 16.15 13.87
N TYR A 28 21.28 16.28 12.59
CA TYR A 28 21.31 17.57 11.89
C TYR A 28 19.95 18.25 11.90
N THR A 29 18.87 17.54 11.53
CA THR A 29 17.51 18.09 11.53
C THR A 29 16.99 18.35 12.94
N GLY A 30 17.39 17.53 13.92
CA GLY A 30 17.06 17.73 15.33
C GLY A 30 17.69 18.97 15.95
N LEU A 31 18.90 19.36 15.51
CA LEU A 31 19.58 20.56 15.98
C LEU A 31 19.14 21.83 15.22
N THR A 32 18.83 21.72 13.94
CA THR A 32 18.46 22.88 13.10
C THR A 32 16.98 23.25 13.21
N THR A 33 16.10 22.28 13.47
CA THR A 33 14.65 22.50 13.49
C THR A 33 14.07 22.32 14.89
N LYS A 34 13.56 23.41 15.47
CA LYS A 34 13.01 23.44 16.84
C LYS A 34 11.80 22.51 17.05
N ASN A 35 11.07 22.20 15.99
CA ASN A 35 9.86 21.35 16.03
C ASN A 35 10.16 19.86 15.77
N PHE A 36 11.39 19.48 15.40
CA PHE A 36 11.66 18.14 14.89
C PHE A 36 11.58 17.06 15.97
N LEU A 37 12.10 17.33 17.17
CA LEU A 37 12.09 16.40 18.31
C LEU A 37 10.86 16.52 19.22
N THR A 38 9.86 17.31 18.82
CA THR A 38 8.60 17.45 19.58
C THR A 38 7.75 16.18 19.45
N ALA A 39 7.06 15.79 20.54
CA ALA A 39 6.16 14.63 20.56
C ALA A 39 5.10 14.69 19.45
N ASP A 40 4.52 15.86 19.17
CA ASP A 40 3.52 16.05 18.10
C ASP A 40 4.09 15.75 16.71
N ASN A 41 5.32 16.17 16.42
CA ASN A 41 5.99 15.86 15.17
C ASN A 41 6.32 14.36 15.08
N GLY A 42 6.71 13.74 16.20
CA GLY A 42 6.89 12.30 16.29
C GLY A 42 5.61 11.51 16.02
N MET A 43 4.49 11.89 16.65
CA MET A 43 3.17 11.29 16.39
C MET A 43 2.72 11.50 14.94
N ASN A 44 2.92 12.69 14.37
CA ASN A 44 2.59 12.96 12.97
C ASN A 44 3.44 12.10 12.02
N LEU A 45 4.74 11.99 12.27
CA LEU A 45 5.64 11.14 11.48
C LEU A 45 5.22 9.66 11.57
N LEU A 46 4.94 9.17 12.78
CA LEU A 46 4.48 7.81 13.01
C LEU A 46 3.14 7.55 12.33
N ALA A 47 2.18 8.47 12.40
CA ALA A 47 0.90 8.34 11.70
C ALA A 47 1.09 8.26 10.18
N ASN A 48 2.00 9.05 9.62
CA ASN A 48 2.34 9.03 8.19
C ASN A 48 3.17 7.80 7.77
N MET A 49 3.84 7.12 8.70
CA MET A 49 4.60 5.90 8.41
C MET A 49 3.81 4.62 8.71
N SER A 50 2.79 4.70 9.57
CA SER A 50 2.02 3.55 10.07
C SER A 50 1.43 2.70 8.94
N TYR A 51 0.79 3.32 7.94
CA TYR A 51 0.19 2.58 6.83
C TYR A 51 1.23 1.81 5.99
N ARG A 52 2.46 2.34 5.85
CA ARG A 52 3.53 1.68 5.08
C ARG A 52 4.00 0.40 5.77
N LEU A 53 4.06 0.41 7.10
CA LEU A 53 4.41 -0.79 7.88
C LEU A 53 3.35 -1.88 7.72
N VAL A 54 2.07 -1.54 7.80
CA VAL A 54 0.97 -2.50 7.62
C VAL A 54 1.03 -3.14 6.22
N ILE A 55 1.26 -2.33 5.18
CA ILE A 55 1.44 -2.82 3.81
C ILE A 55 2.65 -3.76 3.70
N ALA A 56 3.80 -3.36 4.24
CA ALA A 56 5.03 -4.15 4.16
C ALA A 56 4.88 -5.51 4.86
N LEU A 57 4.23 -5.53 6.03
CA LEU A 57 3.93 -6.77 6.76
C LEU A 57 2.99 -7.69 5.97
N GLY A 58 2.00 -7.15 5.27
CA GLY A 58 1.12 -7.93 4.40
C GLY A 58 1.87 -8.56 3.22
N ILE A 59 2.69 -7.79 2.52
CA ILE A 59 3.45 -8.25 1.35
C ILE A 59 4.55 -9.25 1.75
N ALA A 60 5.14 -9.09 2.94
CA ALA A 60 6.19 -9.98 3.43
C ALA A 60 5.75 -11.46 3.43
N GLY A 61 4.49 -11.75 3.80
CA GLY A 61 3.94 -13.10 3.72
C GLY A 61 4.01 -13.68 2.30
N CYS A 62 3.54 -12.92 1.31
CA CYS A 62 3.57 -13.31 -0.10
C CYS A 62 5.00 -13.52 -0.61
N VAL A 63 5.93 -12.65 -0.25
CA VAL A 63 7.35 -12.73 -0.67
C VAL A 63 8.04 -13.94 -0.04
N ILE A 64 7.75 -14.27 1.22
CA ILE A 64 8.34 -15.43 1.89
C ILE A 64 7.82 -16.74 1.27
N THR A 65 6.54 -16.83 0.92
CA THR A 65 5.94 -18.07 0.39
C THR A 65 6.18 -18.28 -1.10
N ALA A 66 6.09 -17.21 -1.90
CA ALA A 66 6.10 -17.29 -3.37
C ALA A 66 7.32 -16.60 -4.00
N GLY A 67 8.21 -16.01 -3.20
CA GLY A 67 9.47 -15.39 -3.66
C GLY A 67 9.34 -14.00 -4.28
N CYS A 68 8.14 -13.57 -4.71
CA CYS A 68 7.92 -12.23 -5.28
C CYS A 68 6.44 -11.84 -5.28
N ASP A 69 6.14 -10.56 -4.99
CA ASP A 69 4.84 -9.94 -5.27
C ASP A 69 5.06 -8.54 -5.87
N LEU A 70 4.90 -8.43 -7.19
CA LEU A 70 5.01 -7.17 -7.92
C LEU A 70 3.69 -6.38 -7.95
N SER A 71 2.56 -7.05 -7.70
CA SER A 71 1.22 -6.50 -7.88
C SER A 71 0.73 -5.64 -6.72
N ALA A 72 1.33 -5.80 -5.54
CA ALA A 72 0.88 -5.15 -4.31
C ALA A 72 0.75 -3.62 -4.42
N GLY A 73 1.74 -2.94 -5.03
CA GLY A 73 1.71 -1.48 -5.19
C GLY A 73 0.51 -1.02 -6.02
N ARG A 74 0.20 -1.72 -7.12
CA ARG A 74 -0.95 -1.40 -7.97
C ARG A 74 -2.27 -1.81 -7.33
N MET A 75 -2.32 -2.91 -6.55
CA MET A 75 -3.50 -3.28 -5.76
C MET A 75 -3.88 -2.21 -4.74
N ILE A 76 -2.90 -1.62 -4.05
CA ILE A 76 -3.14 -0.55 -3.07
C ILE A 76 -3.67 0.71 -3.77
N GLY A 77 -3.09 1.08 -4.92
CA GLY A 77 -3.56 2.19 -5.74
C GLY A 77 -5.01 1.99 -6.21
N PHE A 78 -5.32 0.79 -6.70
CA PHE A 78 -6.68 0.43 -7.12
C PHE A 78 -7.68 0.48 -5.95
N GLY A 79 -7.31 -0.05 -4.78
CA GLY A 79 -8.13 0.05 -3.58
C GLY A 79 -8.38 1.50 -3.14
N ALA A 80 -7.38 2.38 -3.29
CA ALA A 80 -7.53 3.80 -3.01
C ALA A 80 -8.48 4.49 -4.00
N CYS A 81 -8.43 4.13 -5.30
CA CYS A 81 -9.38 4.63 -6.29
C CYS A 81 -10.82 4.19 -5.96
N LEU A 82 -11.04 2.91 -5.67
CA LEU A 82 -12.35 2.39 -5.27
C LEU A 82 -12.89 3.03 -3.99
N ALA A 83 -12.05 3.18 -2.96
CA ALA A 83 -12.47 3.84 -1.73
C ALA A 83 -12.82 5.32 -1.98
N GLY A 84 -12.01 6.01 -2.80
CA GLY A 84 -12.23 7.40 -3.17
C GLY A 84 -13.51 7.64 -3.97
N THR A 85 -13.87 6.72 -4.88
CA THR A 85 -15.13 6.82 -5.64
C THR A 85 -16.36 6.52 -4.78
N LEU A 86 -16.25 5.60 -3.82
CA LEU A 86 -17.36 5.21 -2.93
C LEU A 86 -17.59 6.17 -1.75
N LEU A 87 -16.56 6.90 -1.30
CA LEU A 87 -16.63 7.87 -0.19
C LEU A 87 -16.84 9.34 -0.65
N GLN A 88 -17.28 9.56 -1.89
CA GLN A 88 -17.50 10.91 -2.40
C GLN A 88 -18.57 11.66 -1.59
N LYS A 89 -18.31 12.96 -1.33
CA LYS A 89 -19.22 13.80 -0.55
C LYS A 89 -20.58 13.97 -1.25
N ALA A 90 -21.64 14.00 -0.45
CA ALA A 90 -23.04 14.18 -0.84
C ALA A 90 -23.34 15.43 -1.69
N ASP A 91 -22.50 16.46 -1.61
CA ASP A 91 -22.69 17.75 -2.28
C ASP A 91 -21.67 18.03 -3.40
N TYR A 92 -20.87 17.03 -3.79
CA TYR A 92 -19.86 17.24 -4.83
C TYR A 92 -20.55 17.32 -6.22
N SER A 93 -20.17 18.31 -7.04
CA SER A 93 -20.78 18.52 -8.37
C SER A 93 -20.20 17.59 -9.45
N GLY A 94 -18.95 17.14 -9.29
CA GLY A 94 -18.26 16.23 -10.20
C GLY A 94 -18.23 14.78 -9.71
N ARG A 95 -19.35 14.24 -9.23
CA ARG A 95 -19.39 12.83 -8.75
C ARG A 95 -19.08 11.87 -9.88
N PHE A 96 -18.50 10.72 -9.54
CA PHE A 96 -18.29 9.65 -10.51
C PHE A 96 -19.62 8.96 -10.88
N PHE A 97 -20.51 8.80 -9.89
CA PHE A 97 -21.86 8.29 -10.09
C PHE A 97 -22.86 9.46 -10.07
N GLN A 98 -23.10 10.08 -11.23
CA GLN A 98 -24.02 11.23 -11.38
C GLN A 98 -25.47 10.81 -11.62
N SER A 99 -25.68 9.64 -12.23
CA SER A 99 -27.00 9.06 -12.45
C SER A 99 -27.22 7.91 -11.48
N GLU A 100 -28.46 7.73 -11.07
CA GLU A 100 -28.95 6.59 -10.31
C GLU A 100 -29.45 5.47 -11.27
N PRO A 101 -28.62 4.58 -11.83
CA PRO A 101 -29.10 3.27 -12.30
C PRO A 101 -29.27 2.26 -11.17
N TRP A 102 -28.62 2.50 -10.02
CA TRP A 102 -28.60 1.55 -8.90
C TRP A 102 -29.67 1.83 -7.83
N ALA A 103 -30.19 3.06 -7.68
CA ALA A 103 -31.35 3.29 -6.81
C ALA A 103 -32.65 2.61 -7.31
N SER A 104 -32.71 2.19 -8.57
CA SER A 104 -33.84 1.41 -9.12
C SER A 104 -33.59 -0.10 -9.11
N MET A 105 -32.68 -0.59 -8.26
CA MET A 105 -32.61 -2.00 -7.83
C MET A 105 -32.99 -2.10 -6.35
N GLY A 106 -34.06 -1.40 -5.98
CA GLY A 106 -34.66 -1.43 -4.65
C GLY A 106 -35.40 -2.72 -4.36
N ASN A 107 -34.66 -3.78 -3.99
CA ASN A 107 -35.05 -4.76 -2.96
C ASN A 107 -33.97 -5.84 -2.69
N GLY A 108 -32.74 -5.42 -2.38
CA GLY A 108 -31.71 -6.34 -1.92
C GLY A 108 -30.58 -5.61 -1.22
N ILE A 109 -30.63 -5.59 0.11
CA ILE A 109 -29.48 -5.56 1.04
C ILE A 109 -28.15 -5.10 0.38
N LEU A 110 -27.68 -3.86 0.60
CA LEU A 110 -26.30 -3.32 0.35
C LEU A 110 -26.15 -2.22 -0.74
N LEU A 111 -26.70 -1.01 -0.57
CA LEU A 111 -26.09 0.30 -0.96
C LEU A 111 -27.18 1.38 -1.10
N LYS A 112 -27.36 2.22 -0.08
CA LYS A 112 -27.96 3.55 -0.25
C LYS A 112 -26.81 4.56 -0.22
N ILE A 113 -26.62 5.31 -1.31
CA ILE A 113 -25.56 6.31 -1.46
C ILE A 113 -25.97 7.62 -0.78
N SER A 114 -26.22 7.55 0.53
CA SER A 114 -25.73 8.57 1.46
C SER A 114 -24.28 8.22 1.79
N PRO A 115 -23.39 9.11 2.29
CA PRO A 115 -22.00 8.78 2.56
C PRO A 115 -21.90 7.40 3.19
N MET A 116 -21.41 6.42 2.44
CA MET A 116 -21.39 5.04 2.92
C MET A 116 -20.53 5.04 4.16
N ASN A 117 -20.98 4.31 5.18
CA ASN A 117 -20.20 4.18 6.39
C ASN A 117 -18.78 3.70 6.01
N PRO A 118 -17.71 4.42 6.40
CA PRO A 118 -16.34 4.06 6.04
C PRO A 118 -15.99 2.59 6.31
N PHE A 119 -16.59 1.98 7.34
CA PHE A 119 -16.41 0.56 7.64
C PHE A 119 -16.96 -0.38 6.55
N VAL A 120 -18.08 -0.02 5.92
CA VAL A 120 -18.67 -0.82 4.83
C VAL A 120 -17.83 -0.70 3.56
N VAL A 121 -17.36 0.50 3.24
CA VAL A 121 -16.46 0.72 2.10
C VAL A 121 -15.14 -0.03 2.29
N LEU A 122 -14.57 0.02 3.50
CA LEU A 122 -13.36 -0.73 3.86
C LEU A 122 -13.55 -2.24 3.61
N LEU A 123 -14.63 -2.84 4.13
CA LEU A 123 -14.91 -4.26 3.94
C LEU A 123 -15.10 -4.62 2.47
N LEU A 124 -15.82 -3.80 1.72
CA LEU A 124 -16.07 -4.01 0.30
C LEU A 124 -14.77 -3.97 -0.52
N VAL A 125 -13.93 -2.95 -0.30
CA VAL A 125 -12.64 -2.82 -0.98
C VAL A 125 -11.71 -3.97 -0.60
N MET A 126 -11.65 -4.36 0.68
CA MET A 126 -10.86 -5.52 1.12
C MET A 126 -11.33 -6.82 0.44
N LEU A 127 -12.65 -7.03 0.31
CA LEU A 127 -13.19 -8.20 -0.39
C LEU A 127 -12.80 -8.20 -1.87
N ILE A 128 -12.92 -7.06 -2.57
CA ILE A 128 -12.52 -6.96 -3.98
C ILE A 128 -11.02 -7.25 -4.14
N CYS A 129 -10.16 -6.64 -3.33
CA CYS A 129 -8.72 -6.89 -3.37
C CYS A 129 -8.39 -8.36 -3.03
N ALA A 130 -9.09 -8.95 -2.07
CA ALA A 130 -8.92 -10.36 -1.71
C ALA A 130 -9.27 -11.29 -2.87
N LEU A 131 -10.33 -10.99 -3.63
CA LEU A 131 -10.69 -11.78 -4.82
C LEU A 131 -9.54 -11.80 -5.84
N PHE A 132 -8.96 -10.64 -6.19
CA PHE A 132 -7.79 -10.59 -7.08
C PHE A 132 -6.58 -11.34 -6.51
N GLY A 133 -6.35 -11.23 -5.20
CA GLY A 133 -5.32 -11.99 -4.49
C GLY A 133 -5.54 -13.51 -4.59
N THR A 134 -6.78 -13.98 -4.40
CA THR A 134 -7.10 -15.41 -4.51
C THR A 134 -6.95 -15.94 -5.93
N ILE A 135 -7.30 -15.15 -6.95
CA ILE A 135 -7.07 -15.50 -8.35
C ILE A 135 -5.57 -15.71 -8.59
N THR A 136 -4.75 -14.74 -8.18
CA THR A 136 -3.29 -14.81 -8.34
C THR A 136 -2.70 -16.00 -7.59
N GLY A 137 -3.14 -16.23 -6.35
CA GLY A 137 -2.72 -17.35 -5.53
C GLY A 137 -3.13 -18.70 -6.12
N TRP A 138 -4.31 -18.79 -6.75
CA TRP A 138 -4.79 -20.00 -7.40
C TRP A 138 -3.92 -20.37 -8.61
N PHE A 139 -3.52 -19.40 -9.44
CA PHE A 139 -2.60 -19.63 -10.56
C PHE A 139 -1.23 -20.13 -10.10
N ILE A 140 -0.72 -19.60 -8.98
CA ILE A 140 0.56 -20.02 -8.42
C ILE A 140 0.45 -21.43 -7.81
N ALA A 141 -0.57 -21.67 -6.98
CA ALA A 141 -0.70 -22.91 -6.21
C ALA A 141 -1.11 -24.11 -7.06
N TYR A 142 -2.05 -23.95 -8.00
CA TYR A 142 -2.63 -25.06 -8.75
C TYR A 142 -2.10 -25.18 -10.18
N LEU A 143 -1.80 -24.06 -10.83
CA LEU A 143 -1.31 -24.07 -12.22
C LEU A 143 0.23 -24.05 -12.29
N SER A 144 0.92 -24.02 -11.15
CA SER A 144 2.39 -24.01 -11.05
C SER A 144 3.04 -22.92 -11.90
N VAL A 145 2.33 -21.80 -12.10
CA VAL A 145 2.87 -20.64 -12.83
C VAL A 145 3.89 -19.94 -11.94
N PRO A 146 5.09 -19.60 -12.46
CA PRO A 146 6.08 -18.84 -11.71
C PRO A 146 5.46 -17.55 -11.11
N PRO A 147 5.63 -17.29 -9.81
CA PRO A 147 4.98 -16.17 -9.10
C PRO A 147 5.22 -14.79 -9.72
N PHE A 148 6.41 -14.59 -10.29
CA PHE A 148 6.74 -13.37 -11.03
C PHE A 148 5.80 -13.13 -12.23
N ILE A 149 5.46 -14.16 -13.00
CA ILE A 149 4.59 -14.05 -14.17
C ILE A 149 3.15 -13.80 -13.74
N ALA A 150 2.67 -14.56 -12.75
CA ALA A 150 1.30 -14.43 -12.25
C ALA A 150 1.05 -13.03 -11.64
N THR A 151 2.00 -12.53 -10.83
CA THR A 151 1.88 -11.20 -10.20
C THR A 151 2.10 -10.06 -11.19
N LEU A 152 2.96 -10.21 -12.20
CA LEU A 152 3.06 -9.23 -13.31
C LEU A 152 1.76 -9.14 -14.12
N ALA A 153 1.16 -10.28 -14.47
CA ALA A 153 -0.11 -10.30 -15.19
C ALA A 153 -1.22 -9.64 -14.35
N MET A 154 -1.29 -9.95 -13.06
CA MET A 154 -2.25 -9.32 -12.16
C MET A 154 -2.03 -7.81 -12.06
N MET A 155 -0.78 -7.37 -11.96
CA MET A 155 -0.40 -5.95 -11.95
C MET A 155 -0.89 -5.22 -13.22
N GLU A 156 -0.82 -5.83 -14.39
CA GLU A 156 -1.29 -5.21 -15.64
C GLU A 156 -2.81 -5.19 -15.76
N ILE A 157 -3.49 -6.25 -15.33
CA ILE A 157 -4.97 -6.28 -15.26
C ILE A 157 -5.48 -5.18 -14.34
N ILE A 158 -4.91 -5.04 -13.13
CA ILE A 158 -5.32 -4.01 -12.17
C ILE A 158 -5.05 -2.61 -12.73
N TYR A 159 -3.93 -2.43 -13.43
CA TYR A 159 -3.62 -1.16 -14.07
C TYR A 159 -4.65 -0.79 -15.14
N GLY A 160 -5.00 -1.74 -16.01
CA GLY A 160 -6.06 -1.55 -17.00
C GLY A 160 -7.40 -1.21 -16.36
N LEU A 161 -7.79 -1.93 -15.30
CA LEU A 161 -9.04 -1.68 -14.57
C LEU A 161 -9.05 -0.32 -13.83
N GLY A 162 -7.90 0.11 -13.31
CA GLY A 162 -7.79 1.39 -12.61
C GLY A 162 -7.80 2.62 -13.53
N LEU A 163 -7.63 2.43 -14.84
CA LEU A 163 -7.71 3.48 -15.86
C LEU A 163 -9.08 3.62 -16.53
N LEU A 164 -10.02 2.69 -16.24
CA LEU A 164 -11.41 2.76 -16.68
C LEU A 164 -12.25 3.63 -15.75
#